data_AF-A0A3S0MCX6-F1
#
_entry.id   AF-A0A3S0MCX6-F1
#
_cell.length_a   1.000
_cell.length_b   1.000
_cell.length_c   1.000
_cell.angle_alpha   90.00
_cell.angle_beta   90.00
_cell.angle_gamma   90.00
#
_symmetry.space_group_name_H-M   'P 1'
#
loop_
_entity.id
_entity.type
_entity.pdbx_description
1 polymer ?
#
loop_
_entity_poly.entity_id
_entity_poly.type
_entity_poly.pdbx_seq_one_letter_code
_entity_poly.pdbx_strand_id
1 'polypeptide(L)'
;MKTFKLENEPKIETGFKIPDHYFENFSAKMMKQLPREEPKVISIFQKRKNRILMVAAILVIALMIPVLSPSASNPNEIDTLTLENYLTYQSSVNPYDLISELETEDINNIKADNEVLEDEAIEDHLSENANLEHLLLE
;
A
#
# COMPACT_ATOMS: atom_id res chain seq x y z
N MET A 1 41.84 -39.01 91.31
CA MET A 1 41.53 -39.25 89.87
C MET A 1 42.77 -39.81 89.19
N LYS A 2 42.65 -40.88 88.40
CA LYS A 2 43.76 -41.44 87.62
C LYS A 2 44.02 -40.54 86.40
N THR A 3 45.29 -40.36 86.03
CA THR A 3 45.70 -39.55 84.89
C THR A 3 45.35 -40.26 83.58
N PHE A 4 44.56 -39.61 82.72
CA PHE A 4 44.16 -40.12 81.42
C PHE A 4 45.31 -39.89 80.43
N LYS A 5 45.97 -40.97 79.98
CA LYS A 5 47.12 -40.93 79.05
C LYS A 5 46.65 -41.32 77.65
N LEU A 6 46.46 -40.33 76.75
CA LEU A 6 45.93 -40.54 75.39
C LEU A 6 46.90 -41.26 74.42
N GLU A 7 48.17 -41.33 74.77
CA GLU A 7 49.26 -41.63 73.84
C GLU A 7 49.63 -43.12 73.74
N ASN A 8 49.07 -43.99 74.59
CA ASN A 8 49.40 -45.41 74.63
C ASN A 8 48.20 -46.36 74.48
N GLU A 9 47.02 -45.87 74.08
CA GLU A 9 45.85 -46.72 73.83
C GLU A 9 45.60 -46.90 72.32
N PRO A 10 45.15 -48.09 71.87
CA PRO A 10 44.84 -48.32 70.46
C PRO A 10 43.76 -47.35 70.00
N LYS A 11 44.08 -46.59 68.96
CA LYS A 11 43.19 -45.58 68.37
C LYS A 11 41.89 -46.26 67.95
N ILE A 12 40.78 -45.89 68.58
CA ILE A 12 39.46 -46.44 68.28
C ILE A 12 39.18 -46.19 66.78
N GLU A 13 38.92 -47.26 66.02
CA GLU A 13 38.53 -47.10 64.62
C GLU A 13 37.20 -46.35 64.54
N THR A 14 37.16 -45.30 63.72
CA THR A 14 35.96 -44.51 63.53
C THR A 14 34.88 -45.40 62.91
N GLY A 15 33.74 -45.57 63.57
CA GLY A 15 32.62 -46.41 63.09
C GLY A 15 31.95 -45.88 61.81
N PHE A 16 32.38 -44.73 61.30
CA PHE A 16 31.90 -44.15 60.06
C PHE A 16 32.98 -44.29 58.98
N LYS A 17 32.80 -45.27 58.09
CA LYS A 17 33.61 -45.42 56.87
C LYS A 17 32.88 -44.74 55.73
N ILE A 18 33.51 -43.73 55.14
CA ILE A 18 33.00 -43.07 53.93
C ILE A 18 33.26 -43.95 52.71
N PRO A 19 32.38 -43.93 51.69
CA PRO A 19 32.68 -44.50 50.40
C PRO A 19 33.88 -43.81 49.75
N ASP A 20 34.60 -44.55 48.90
CA ASP A 20 35.73 -44.02 48.15
C ASP A 20 35.31 -42.79 47.33
N HIS A 21 36.13 -41.74 47.41
CA HIS A 21 35.94 -40.49 46.65
C HIS A 21 34.59 -39.78 46.90
N TYR A 22 33.94 -40.00 48.06
CA TYR A 22 32.66 -39.37 48.41
C TYR A 22 32.71 -37.84 48.28
N PHE A 23 33.70 -37.21 48.92
CA PHE A 23 33.84 -35.75 48.91
C PHE A 23 34.34 -35.21 47.57
N GLU A 24 35.17 -35.96 46.85
CA GLU A 24 35.66 -35.58 45.52
C GLU A 24 34.53 -35.53 44.49
N ASN A 25 33.61 -36.50 44.54
CA ASN A 25 32.48 -36.59 43.60
C ASN A 25 31.22 -35.83 44.05
N PHE A 26 31.19 -35.32 45.28
CA PHE A 26 30.02 -34.65 45.85
C PHE A 26 29.57 -33.45 45.01
N SER A 27 30.50 -32.57 44.65
CA SER A 27 30.21 -31.37 43.86
C SER A 27 29.61 -31.72 42.48
N ALA A 28 30.20 -32.69 41.79
CA ALA A 28 29.72 -33.16 40.49
C ALA A 28 28.32 -33.79 40.59
N LYS A 29 28.03 -34.52 41.68
CA LYS A 29 26.72 -35.11 41.92
C LYS A 29 25.66 -34.06 42.23
N MET A 30 26.00 -33.06 43.04
CA MET A 30 25.11 -31.93 43.35
C MET A 30 24.77 -31.13 42.09
N MET A 31 25.76 -30.80 41.26
CA MET A 31 25.53 -30.03 40.02
C MET A 31 24.63 -30.77 39.03
N LYS A 32 24.69 -32.11 38.98
CA LYS A 32 23.80 -32.93 38.14
C LYS A 32 22.36 -33.01 38.66
N GLN A 33 22.16 -32.79 39.96
CA GLN A 33 20.83 -32.81 40.59
C GLN A 33 20.13 -31.45 40.56
N LEU A 34 20.86 -30.37 40.26
CA LEU A 34 20.26 -29.06 40.05
C LEU A 34 19.46 -29.05 38.74
N PRO A 35 18.24 -28.49 38.74
CA PRO A 35 17.48 -28.30 37.51
C PRO A 35 18.27 -27.43 36.56
N ARG A 36 18.47 -27.92 35.33
CA ARG A 36 19.05 -27.10 34.25
C ARG A 36 18.08 -25.98 33.93
N GLU A 37 18.45 -24.75 34.24
CA GLU A 37 17.72 -23.57 33.77
C GLU A 37 18.00 -23.38 32.28
N GLU A 38 17.26 -24.10 31.44
CA GLU A 38 17.24 -23.83 30.00
C GLU A 38 16.50 -22.50 29.78
N PRO A 39 17.06 -21.57 28.96
CA PRO A 39 16.37 -20.33 28.66
C PRO A 39 15.03 -20.67 28.00
N LYS A 40 13.95 -20.09 28.54
CA LYS A 40 12.59 -20.30 28.04
C LYS A 40 12.44 -19.72 26.63
N VAL A 41 12.78 -20.52 25.62
CA VAL A 41 12.58 -20.17 24.21
C VAL A 41 11.09 -20.21 23.89
N ILE A 42 10.51 -19.05 23.59
CA ILE A 42 9.16 -18.96 23.06
C ILE A 42 9.22 -18.80 21.55
N SER A 43 8.59 -19.71 20.83
CA SER A 43 8.42 -19.62 19.38
C SER A 43 7.50 -18.46 19.02
N ILE A 44 8.09 -17.35 18.59
CA ILE A 44 7.35 -16.12 18.20
C ILE A 44 6.35 -16.43 17.08
N PHE A 45 6.75 -17.29 16.14
CA PHE A 45 5.94 -17.65 14.99
C PHE A 45 4.73 -18.53 15.35
N GLN A 46 4.87 -19.47 16.29
CA GLN A 46 3.75 -20.33 16.71
C GLN A 46 2.70 -19.52 17.50
N LYS A 47 3.14 -18.56 18.33
CA LYS A 47 2.22 -17.74 19.13
C LYS A 47 1.50 -16.66 18.31
N ARG A 48 2.11 -16.19 17.22
CA ARG A 48 1.56 -15.11 16.38
C ARG A 48 1.06 -15.56 15.02
N LYS A 49 1.06 -16.87 14.72
CA LYS A 49 0.65 -17.42 13.42
C LYS A 49 -0.69 -16.86 12.94
N ASN A 50 -1.70 -16.78 13.81
CA ASN A 50 -3.02 -16.28 13.43
C ASN A 50 -3.02 -14.78 13.09
N ARG A 51 -2.20 -13.96 13.78
CA ARG A 51 -2.05 -12.53 13.47
C ARG A 51 -1.28 -12.30 12.17
N ILE A 52 -0.22 -13.08 11.97
CA ILE A 52 0.57 -13.05 10.72
C ILE A 52 -0.31 -13.49 9.54
N LEU A 53 -1.12 -14.54 9.73
CA LEU A 53 -2.09 -15.01 8.73
C LEU A 53 -3.14 -13.94 8.42
N MET A 54 -3.66 -13.24 9.42
CA MET A 54 -4.63 -12.15 9.24
C MET A 54 -4.05 -11.00 8.43
N VAL A 55 -2.83 -10.56 8.75
CA VAL A 55 -2.14 -9.50 8.00
C VAL A 55 -1.87 -9.95 6.56
N ALA A 56 -1.43 -11.19 6.37
CA ALA A 56 -1.20 -11.75 5.03
C ALA A 56 -2.50 -11.82 4.20
N ALA A 57 -3.61 -12.23 4.80
CA ALA A 57 -4.91 -12.30 4.13
C ALA A 57 -5.38 -10.91 3.66
N ILE A 58 -5.25 -9.88 4.50
CA ILE A 58 -5.59 -8.50 4.13
C ILE A 58 -4.72 -8.02 2.97
N LEU A 59 -3.42 -8.33 2.98
CA LEU A 59 -2.49 -7.95 1.92
C LEU A 59 -2.87 -8.63 0.59
N VAL A 60 -3.17 -9.94 0.63
CA VAL A 60 -3.62 -10.68 -0.57
C VAL A 60 -4.92 -10.11 -1.12
N ILE A 61 -5.89 -9.79 -0.26
CA ILE A 61 -7.14 -9.16 -0.69
C ILE A 61 -6.85 -7.80 -1.32
N ALA A 62 -6.02 -6.96 -0.70
CA ALA A 62 -5.63 -5.65 -1.21
C ALA A 62 -4.94 -5.74 -2.59
N LEU A 63 -4.07 -6.73 -2.78
CA LEU A 63 -3.42 -7.00 -4.06
C LEU A 63 -4.39 -7.52 -5.14
N MET A 64 -5.49 -8.16 -4.73
CA MET A 64 -6.50 -8.69 -5.64
C MET A 64 -7.55 -7.64 -6.05
N ILE A 65 -7.66 -6.49 -5.35
CA ILE A 65 -8.58 -5.39 -5.68
C ILE A 65 -8.52 -4.98 -7.16
N PRO A 66 -7.34 -4.70 -7.79
CA PRO A 66 -7.29 -4.28 -9.19
C PRO A 66 -7.72 -5.36 -10.19
N VAL A 67 -7.72 -6.65 -9.80
CA VAL A 67 -8.19 -7.76 -10.65
C VAL A 67 -9.73 -7.84 -10.63
N LEU A 68 -10.34 -7.52 -9.49
CA LEU A 68 -11.79 -7.59 -9.29
C LEU A 68 -12.51 -6.30 -9.70
N SER A 69 -11.82 -5.16 -9.64
CA SER A 69 -12.27 -3.90 -10.24
C SER A 69 -11.19 -3.41 -11.20
N PRO A 70 -11.21 -3.80 -12.49
CA PRO A 70 -10.46 -3.05 -13.48
C PRO A 70 -10.95 -1.60 -13.36
N SER A 71 -10.05 -0.69 -13.02
CA SER A 71 -10.36 0.73 -13.01
C SER A 71 -11.06 1.05 -14.32
N ALA A 72 -12.32 1.48 -14.24
CA ALA A 72 -12.99 2.13 -15.34
C ALA A 72 -12.34 3.50 -15.52
N SER A 73 -11.08 3.52 -15.97
CA SER A 73 -10.64 4.63 -16.80
C SER A 73 -11.53 4.53 -18.02
N ASN A 74 -12.51 5.41 -18.15
CA ASN A 74 -13.37 5.48 -19.33
C ASN A 74 -12.46 5.45 -20.56
N PRO A 75 -12.36 4.35 -21.32
CA PRO A 75 -11.42 4.26 -22.43
C PRO A 75 -11.83 5.18 -23.60
N ASN A 76 -12.96 5.89 -23.44
CA ASN A 76 -13.61 6.69 -24.44
C ASN A 76 -13.54 8.20 -24.14
N GLU A 77 -12.91 8.62 -23.04
CA GLU A 77 -12.74 10.04 -22.76
C GLU A 77 -11.48 10.51 -23.47
N ILE A 78 -11.66 10.97 -24.71
CA ILE A 78 -10.58 11.55 -25.51
C ILE A 78 -10.17 12.85 -24.82
N ASP A 79 -8.89 12.96 -24.50
CA ASP A 79 -8.31 14.18 -23.93
C ASP A 79 -8.54 15.39 -24.85
N THR A 80 -8.92 16.53 -24.28
CA THR A 80 -9.34 17.72 -25.04
C THR A 80 -8.23 18.23 -25.95
N LEU A 81 -6.98 18.24 -25.48
CA LEU A 81 -5.82 18.62 -26.28
C LEU A 81 -5.62 17.67 -27.47
N THR A 82 -5.92 16.39 -27.28
CA THR A 82 -5.82 15.40 -28.35
C THR A 82 -6.91 15.64 -29.41
N LEU A 83 -8.13 15.96 -28.97
CA LEU A 83 -9.26 16.28 -29.84
C LEU A 83 -9.03 17.58 -30.63
N GLU A 84 -8.53 18.63 -29.99
CA GLU A 84 -8.19 19.91 -30.63
C GLU A 84 -7.12 19.72 -31.71
N ASN A 85 -6.06 18.97 -31.40
CA ASN A 85 -5.02 18.65 -32.38
C ASN A 85 -5.61 17.86 -33.55
N TYR A 86 -6.47 16.88 -33.28
CA TYR A 86 -7.14 16.13 -34.33
C TYR A 86 -7.97 17.04 -35.24
N LEU A 87 -8.82 17.90 -34.69
CA LEU A 87 -9.64 18.83 -35.48
C LEU A 87 -8.79 19.84 -36.27
N THR A 88 -7.67 20.30 -35.70
CA THR A 88 -6.80 21.30 -36.34
C THR A 88 -5.98 20.71 -37.50
N TYR A 89 -5.46 19.49 -37.34
CA TYR A 89 -4.60 18.86 -38.34
C TYR A 89 -5.36 18.00 -39.35
N GLN A 90 -6.61 17.60 -39.04
CA GLN A 90 -7.42 16.78 -39.93
C GLN A 90 -8.08 17.67 -41.00
N SER A 91 -7.48 17.70 -42.20
CA SER A 91 -7.94 18.51 -43.33
C SER A 91 -9.24 18.03 -44.00
N SER A 92 -9.86 16.96 -43.51
CA SER A 92 -11.08 16.39 -44.09
C SER A 92 -12.36 16.92 -43.46
N VAL A 93 -12.28 17.63 -42.34
CA VAL A 93 -13.45 18.20 -41.67
C VAL A 93 -13.67 19.61 -42.21
N ASN A 94 -14.79 19.83 -42.88
CA ASN A 94 -15.17 21.15 -43.35
C ASN A 94 -15.82 21.92 -42.18
N PRO A 95 -15.42 23.18 -41.91
CA PRO A 95 -16.08 24.01 -40.90
C PRO A 95 -17.60 24.11 -41.06
N TYR A 96 -18.12 24.07 -42.29
CA TYR A 96 -19.56 24.10 -42.54
C TYR A 96 -20.30 22.84 -42.07
N ASP A 97 -19.63 21.67 -42.13
CA ASP A 97 -20.20 20.41 -41.65
C ASP A 97 -20.31 20.41 -40.12
N LEU A 98 -19.36 21.05 -39.43
CA LEU A 98 -19.41 21.23 -37.97
C LEU A 98 -20.59 22.14 -37.58
N ILE A 99 -20.80 23.23 -38.32
CA ILE A 99 -21.90 24.17 -38.06
C ILE A 99 -23.26 23.49 -38.26
N SER A 100 -23.42 22.61 -39.25
CA SER A 100 -24.69 21.91 -39.48
C SER A 100 -25.06 20.90 -38.39
N GLU A 101 -24.07 20.43 -37.63
CA GLU A 101 -24.28 19.48 -36.52
C GLU A 101 -24.52 20.21 -35.18
N LEU A 102 -24.44 21.54 -35.13
CA LEU A 102 -24.75 22.32 -33.92
C LEU A 102 -26.25 22.59 -33.82
N GLU A 103 -26.83 22.30 -32.66
CA GLU A 103 -28.23 22.64 -32.39
C GLU A 103 -28.36 24.11 -31.96
N THR A 104 -29.57 24.65 -32.06
CA THR A 104 -29.85 26.04 -31.64
C THR A 104 -29.52 26.30 -30.16
N GLU A 105 -29.62 25.27 -29.31
CA GLU A 105 -29.25 25.35 -27.90
C GLU A 105 -27.74 25.53 -27.72
N ASP A 106 -26.93 24.77 -28.46
CA ASP A 106 -25.46 24.85 -28.42
C ASP A 106 -24.96 26.24 -28.85
N ILE A 107 -25.55 26.80 -29.91
CA ILE A 107 -25.21 28.13 -30.42
C ILE A 107 -25.53 29.21 -29.37
N ASN A 108 -26.66 29.08 -28.67
CA ASN A 108 -27.05 30.03 -27.63
C ASN A 108 -26.11 29.97 -26.41
N ASN A 109 -25.63 28.77 -26.07
CA ASN A 109 -24.64 28.59 -25.01
C ASN A 109 -23.27 29.20 -25.38
N ILE A 110 -22.83 29.06 -26.64
CA ILE A 110 -21.60 29.68 -27.14
C ILE A 110 -21.67 31.22 -27.10
N LYS A 111 -22.84 31.80 -27.41
CA LYS A 111 -23.08 33.25 -27.35
C LYS A 111 -23.06 33.82 -25.94
N ALA A 112 -23.29 33.01 -24.90
CA ALA A 112 -23.32 33.48 -23.52
C ALA A 112 -21.92 33.69 -22.92
N ASP A 113 -20.93 32.92 -23.39
CA ASP A 113 -19.56 32.92 -22.83
C ASP A 113 -18.61 33.90 -23.55
N ASN A 114 -18.92 34.29 -24.78
CA ASN A 114 -18.16 35.30 -25.51
C ASN A 114 -18.84 36.66 -25.32
N GLU A 115 -18.06 37.68 -24.94
CA GLU A 115 -18.49 39.08 -24.84
C GLU A 115 -19.47 39.45 -25.97
N VAL A 116 -20.56 40.12 -25.59
CA VAL A 116 -21.64 40.56 -26.48
C VAL A 116 -21.03 41.18 -27.73
N LEU A 117 -21.11 40.47 -28.86
CA LEU A 117 -20.75 41.02 -30.17
C LEU A 117 -21.58 42.29 -30.36
N GLU A 118 -20.91 43.44 -30.47
CA GLU A 118 -21.60 44.71 -30.64
C GLU A 118 -22.30 44.71 -32.01
N ASP A 119 -23.59 45.08 -32.04
CA ASP A 119 -24.41 45.10 -33.26
C ASP A 119 -23.76 45.94 -34.37
N GLU A 120 -23.03 47.00 -34.02
CA GLU A 120 -22.30 47.86 -34.95
C GLU A 120 -21.16 47.12 -35.67
N ALA A 121 -20.43 46.25 -34.97
CA ALA A 121 -19.37 45.43 -35.58
C ALA A 121 -19.94 44.37 -36.53
N ILE A 122 -21.14 43.86 -36.22
CA ILE A 122 -21.86 42.93 -37.10
C ILE A 122 -22.35 43.68 -38.34
N GLU A 123 -22.94 44.86 -38.19
CA GLU A 123 -23.43 45.68 -39.29
C GLU A 123 -22.31 46.09 -40.25
N ASP A 124 -21.16 46.51 -39.74
CA ASP A 124 -19.99 46.91 -40.55
C ASP A 124 -19.45 45.72 -41.37
N HIS A 125 -19.24 44.56 -40.72
CA HIS A 125 -18.75 43.35 -41.39
C HIS A 125 -19.74 42.80 -42.42
N LEU A 126 -21.05 42.87 -42.14
CA LEU A 126 -22.09 42.45 -43.09
C LEU A 126 -22.22 43.44 -44.26
N SER A 127 -22.07 44.74 -44.02
CA SER A 127 -22.13 45.78 -45.04
C SER A 127 -20.93 45.74 -46.00
N GLU A 128 -19.75 45.31 -45.53
CA GLU A 128 -18.57 45.12 -46.37
C GLU A 128 -18.66 43.85 -47.25
N ASN A 129 -19.55 42.91 -46.90
CA ASN A 129 -19.70 41.65 -47.63
C ASN A 129 -20.54 41.83 -48.91
N ALA A 130 -19.87 41.83 -50.06
CA ALA A 130 -20.50 41.94 -51.37
C ALA A 130 -21.52 40.84 -51.71
N ASN A 131 -21.55 39.73 -50.96
CA ASN A 131 -22.48 38.61 -51.16
C ASN A 131 -23.67 38.62 -50.20
N LEU A 132 -23.87 39.68 -49.39
CA LEU A 132 -24.98 39.76 -48.43
C LEU A 132 -26.35 39.55 -49.10
N GLU A 133 -26.55 40.12 -50.29
CA GLU A 133 -27.79 39.95 -51.05
C GLU A 133 -28.04 38.48 -51.46
N HIS A 134 -26.98 37.71 -51.71
CA HIS A 134 -27.10 36.29 -52.01
C HIS A 134 -27.52 35.49 -50.77
N LEU A 135 -27.00 35.83 -49.58
CA LEU A 135 -27.32 35.13 -48.33
C LEU A 135 -28.76 35.35 -47.85
N LEU A 136 -29.43 36.43 -48.28
CA LEU A 136 -30.83 36.70 -47.96
C LEU A 136 -31.83 36.03 -48.91
N LEU A 137 -31.35 35.54 -50.06
CA LEU A 137 -32.18 34.94 -51.11
C LEU A 137 -32.20 33.41 -51.08
N GLU A 138 -31.38 32.80 -50.24
CA GLU A 138 -31.34 31.35 -49.98
C GLU A 138 -32.06 31.03 -48.66
#